data_AF-A0A1C5Q361-F1
#
_entry.id   AF-A0A1C5Q361-F1
#
_cell.length_a   1.000
_cell.length_b   1.000
_cell.length_c   1.000
_cell.angle_alpha   90.00
_cell.angle_beta   90.00
_cell.angle_gamma   90.00
#
_symmetry.space_group_name_H-M   'P 1'
#
loop_
_entity.id
_entity.type
_entity.pdbx_description
1 polymer ?
#
loop_
_entity_poly.entity_id
_entity_poly.type
_entity_poly.pdbx_seq_one_letter_code
_entity_poly.pdbx_strand_id
1 'polypeptide(L)' 'MIIDGVEIFSFKNKKIESSIKKEHVDGLRYYTMMLVAVIERNNIVIPIEFEPIENEGLKYGKQDCEHEAAKRLMKRIKPF' A
#
# COMPACT_ATOMS: atom_id res chain seq x y z
N MET A 1 12.75 12.27 -2.10
CA MET A 1 11.40 11.69 -2.03
C MET A 1 11.55 10.26 -1.54
N ILE A 2 10.77 9.88 -0.55
CA ILE A 2 10.76 8.54 0.05
C ILE A 2 9.40 7.92 -0.29
N ILE A 3 9.36 6.63 -0.60
CA ILE A 3 8.12 5.89 -0.81
C ILE A 3 8.12 4.73 0.19
N ASP A 4 7.07 4.64 1.00
CA ASP A 4 6.94 3.58 2.00
C ASP A 4 5.51 3.04 2.09
N GLY A 5 5.38 1.79 2.51
CA GLY A 5 4.10 1.11 2.71
C GLY A 5 3.55 1.35 4.11
N VAL A 6 2.32 1.86 4.19
CA VAL A 6 1.59 2.07 5.44
C VAL A 6 0.36 1.18 5.52
N GLU A 7 0.09 0.63 6.70
CA GLU A 7 -1.20 0.02 7.01
C GLU A 7 -2.17 1.11 7.48
N ILE A 8 -3.35 1.20 6.86
CA ILE A 8 -4.40 2.13 7.31
C ILE A 8 -5.31 1.45 8.32
N PHE A 9 -5.72 0.21 8.03
CA PHE A 9 -6.55 -0.60 8.92
C PHE A 9 -6.42 -2.10 8.62
N SER A 10 -6.79 -2.89 9.62
CA SER A 10 -6.93 -4.35 9.49
C SER A 10 -8.20 -4.85 10.18
N PHE A 11 -8.82 -5.87 9.58
CA PHE A 11 -10.05 -6.46 10.08
C PHE A 11 -9.97 -7.99 10.12
N LYS A 12 -10.59 -8.58 11.14
CA LYS A 12 -10.90 -10.01 11.16
C LYS A 12 -12.15 -10.26 10.34
N ASN A 13 -12.08 -11.20 9.40
CA ASN A 13 -13.24 -11.75 8.67
C ASN A 13 -14.15 -10.74 7.94
N LYS A 14 -13.72 -9.50 7.72
CA LYS A 14 -14.45 -8.50 6.91
C LYS A 14 -13.56 -8.06 5.75
N LYS A 15 -13.91 -8.52 4.55
CA LYS A 15 -13.30 -8.04 3.30
C LYS A 15 -13.94 -6.70 2.94
N ILE A 16 -13.13 -5.69 2.67
CA ILE A 16 -13.55 -4.56 1.86
C ILE A 16 -12.91 -4.68 0.47
N GLU A 17 -13.47 -3.99 -0.52
CA GLU A 17 -12.89 -3.87 -1.86
C GLU A 17 -11.40 -3.46 -1.74
N SER A 18 -10.54 -4.06 -2.56
CA SER A 18 -9.09 -3.79 -2.54
C SER A 18 -8.31 -4.25 -1.29
N SER A 19 -8.93 -4.97 -0.35
CA SER A 19 -8.21 -5.55 0.80
C SER A 19 -7.22 -6.63 0.40
N ILE A 20 -6.02 -6.60 0.99
CA ILE A 20 -5.05 -7.69 0.95
C ILE A 20 -5.46 -8.77 1.96
N LYS A 21 -5.72 -9.98 1.46
CA LYS A 21 -5.98 -11.17 2.27
C LYS A 21 -4.66 -11.76 2.78
N LYS A 22 -4.54 -12.02 4.09
CA LYS A 22 -3.41 -12.77 4.67
C LYS A 22 -3.90 -13.80 5.68
N GLU A 23 -3.41 -15.02 5.55
CA GLU A 23 -3.64 -16.11 6.51
C GLU A 23 -2.53 -16.10 7.56
N HIS A 24 -2.92 -16.02 8.82
CA HIS A 24 -2.04 -16.07 9.99
C HIS A 24 -2.36 -17.31 10.83
N VAL A 25 -1.48 -17.65 11.78
CA VAL A 25 -1.69 -18.77 12.71
C VAL A 25 -2.98 -18.58 13.53
N ASP A 26 -3.36 -17.33 13.83
CA ASP A 26 -4.58 -16.98 14.58
C ASP A 26 -5.82 -16.76 13.69
N GLY A 27 -5.71 -17.04 12.40
CA GLY A 27 -6.81 -17.00 11.44
C GLY A 27 -6.65 -15.96 10.34
N LEU A 28 -7.76 -15.68 9.66
CA LEU A 28 -7.76 -14.86 8.47
C LEU A 28 -7.86 -13.37 8.80
N ARG A 29 -7.01 -12.56 8.16
CA ARG A 29 -7.06 -11.09 8.26
C ARG A 29 -7.08 -10.42 6.88
N TYR A 30 -7.76 -9.29 6.85
CA TYR A 30 -7.83 -8.40 5.70
C TYR A 30 -7.16 -7.08 6.07
N TYR A 31 -6.31 -6.59 5.17
CA TYR A 31 -5.51 -5.39 5.36
C TYR A 31 -5.79 -4.39 4.25
N THR A 32 -5.93 -3.12 4.59
CA THR A 32 -5.78 -2.05 3.61
C THR A 32 -4.45 -1.38 3.83
N MET A 33 -3.61 -1.50 2.81
CA MET A 33 -2.27 -0.95 2.77
C MET A 33 -2.20 0.06 1.64
N MET A 34 -1.43 1.13 1.86
CA MET A 34 -1.16 2.16 0.87
C MET A 34 0.35 2.32 0.74
N LEU A 35 0.84 2.66 -0.46
CA LEU A 35 2.13 3.34 -0.60
C LEU A 35 1.91 4.83 -0.42
N VAL A 36 2.81 5.46 0.32
CA VAL A 36 2.83 6.91 0.51
C VAL A 36 4.14 7.43 -0.05
N ALA A 37 4.06 8.38 -0.97
CA ALA A 37 5.21 9.20 -1.33
C ALA A 37 5.29 10.38 -0.36
N VAL A 38 6.47 10.63 0.20
CA VAL A 38 6.74 11.74 1.11
C VAL A 38 7.97 12.54 0.71
N ILE A 39 7.96 13.82 1.04
CA ILE A 39 9.13 14.69 1.02
C ILE A 39 9.51 15.04 2.45
N GLU A 40 10.76 14.80 2.80
CA GLU A 40 11.33 15.16 4.09
C GLU A 40 12.25 16.38 3.93
N ARG A 41 11.97 17.45 4.69
CA ARG A 41 12.81 18.66 4.77
C ARG A 41 12.72 19.24 6.18
N ASN A 42 13.85 19.61 6.77
CA ASN A 42 13.91 20.32 8.06
C ASN A 42 13.06 19.65 9.17
N ASN A 43 13.12 18.31 9.27
CA ASN A 43 12.31 17.49 10.20
C ASN A 43 10.79 17.59 9.99
N ILE A 44 10.34 18.02 8.80
CA ILE A 44 8.95 18.00 8.38
C ILE A 44 8.81 16.92 7.30
N VAL A 45 7.88 16.00 7.52
CA VAL A 45 7.48 14.97 6.55
C VAL A 45 6.15 15.38 5.95
N ILE A 46 6.16 15.66 4.64
CA ILE A 46 4.97 16.07 3.90
C ILE A 46 4.57 14.90 2.99
N PRO A 47 3.41 14.27 3.21
CA PRO A 47 2.86 13.31 2.26
C PRO A 47 2.41 14.05 1.00
N ILE A 48 2.85 13.55 -0.15
CA ILE A 48 2.56 14.19 -1.46
C ILE A 48 1.56 13.38 -2.29
N GLU A 49 1.51 12.06 -2.11
CA GLU A 49 0.59 11.19 -2.85
C GLU A 49 0.45 9.84 -2.15
N PHE A 50 -0.70 9.21 -2.35
CA PHE A 50 -1.05 7.88 -1.85
C PHE A 50 -1.45 6.95 -3.00
N GLU A 51 -1.12 5.67 -2.89
CA GLU A 51 -1.56 4.64 -3.83
C GLU A 51 -1.99 3.37 -3.09
N PRO A 52 -3.20 2.85 -3.33
CA PRO A 52 -3.61 1.56 -2.78
C PRO A 52 -2.68 0.42 -3.22
N ILE A 53 -2.27 -0.40 -2.24
CA ILE A 53 -1.62 -1.69 -2.50
C ILE A 53 -2.73 -2.74 -2.53
N GLU A 54 -3.07 -3.21 -3.73
CA GLU A 54 -4.17 -4.13 -3.95
C GLU A 54 -3.65 -5.47 -4.50
N ASN A 55 -4.37 -6.56 -4.20
CA ASN A 55 -4.00 -7.91 -4.66
C ASN A 55 -5.20 -8.63 -5.32
N GLU A 56 -6.09 -7.89 -5.98
CA GLU A 56 -7.27 -8.50 -6.58
C GLU A 56 -6.90 -9.38 -7.78
N GLY A 57 -7.18 -10.69 -7.67
CA GLY A 57 -7.03 -11.65 -8.76
C GLY A 57 -5.61 -12.15 -9.05
N LEU A 58 -4.59 -11.73 -8.28
CA LEU A 58 -3.21 -12.15 -8.49
C LEU A 58 -2.85 -13.35 -7.59
N LYS A 59 -2.21 -14.34 -8.20
CA LYS A 59 -1.68 -15.55 -7.53
C LYS A 59 -0.32 -15.30 -6.87
N TYR A 60 0.35 -14.21 -7.21
CA TYR A 60 1.72 -13.89 -6.78
C TYR A 60 1.75 -12.86 -5.62
N GLY A 61 2.83 -12.92 -4.84
CA GLY A 61 2.92 -12.38 -3.48
C GLY A 61 3.06 -10.86 -3.36
N LYS A 62 2.90 -10.38 -2.12
CA LYS A 62 2.85 -8.97 -1.67
C LYS A 62 3.84 -8.01 -2.34
N GLN A 63 5.07 -8.46 -2.62
CA GLN A 63 6.10 -7.61 -3.23
C GLN A 63 5.74 -7.16 -4.65
N ASP A 64 5.05 -8.00 -5.42
CA ASP A 64 4.65 -7.66 -6.79
C ASP A 64 3.55 -6.58 -6.79
N CYS A 65 2.62 -6.67 -5.83
CA CYS A 65 1.57 -5.68 -5.63
C CYS A 65 2.13 -4.31 -5.23
N GLU A 66 3.14 -4.29 -4.34
CA GLU A 66 3.85 -3.06 -3.96
C GLU A 66 4.61 -2.47 -5.15
N HIS A 67 5.24 -3.31 -5.98
CA HIS A 67 5.96 -2.86 -7.16
C HIS A 67 5.01 -2.24 -8.21
N GLU A 68 3.85 -2.85 -8.46
CA GLU A 68 2.84 -2.31 -9.37
C GLU A 68 2.17 -1.04 -8.84
N ALA A 69 1.88 -0.99 -7.53
CA ALA A 69 1.44 0.24 -6.87
C ALA A 69 2.49 1.35 -7.03
N ALA A 70 3.77 1.04 -6.81
CA ALA A 70 4.85 2.00 -6.99
C ALA A 70 4.93 2.51 -8.44
N LYS A 71 4.76 1.64 -9.45
CA LYS A 71 4.70 2.08 -10.86
C LYS A 71 3.55 3.06 -11.10
N ARG A 72 2.35 2.80 -10.58
CA ARG A 72 1.18 3.69 -10.72
C ARG A 72 1.40 5.02 -10.00
N LEU A 73 1.91 4.98 -8.76
CA LEU A 73 2.29 6.15 -7.97
C LEU A 73 3.33 7.01 -8.71
N MET A 74 4.40 6.38 -9.22
CA MET A 74 5.48 7.05 -9.94
C MET A 74 5.01 7.76 -11.22
N LYS A 75 3.98 7.23 -11.90
CA LYS A 75 3.39 7.88 -13.09
C LYS A 75 2.68 9.20 -12.73
N ARG A 76 2.09 9.31 -11.54
CA ARG A 76 1.40 10.53 -11.09
C ARG A 76 2.37 11.59 -10.54
N ILE A 77 3.42 11.15 -9.85
CA ILE A 77 4.39 12.06 -9.24
C ILE A 77 5.56 12.47 -10.16
N LYS A 78 5.75 11.81 -11.31
CA LYS A 78 6.69 12.26 -12.36
C LYS A 78 6.04 13.39 -13.19
N PRO A 79 6.04 14.61 -12.64
CA PRO A 79 6.88 15.66 -13.23
C PRO A 79 7.67 16.50 -12.19
N PHE A 80 7.76 16.06 -10.93
CA PHE A 80 8.65 16.68 -9.92
C PHE A 80 10.12 16.25 -10.07
#